data_AF-A0A7X8YXG5-F1
#
_entry.id   AF-A0A7X8YXG5-F1
#
_cell.length_a   1.000
_cell.length_b   1.000
_cell.length_c   1.000
_cell.angle_alpha   90.00
_cell.angle_beta   90.00
_cell.angle_gamma   90.00
#
_symmetry.space_group_name_H-M   'P 1'
#
loop_
_entity.id
_entity.type
_entity.pdbx_description
1 polymer ?
#
loop_
_entity_poly.entity_id
_entity_poly.type
_entity_poly.pdbx_seq_one_letter_code
_entity_poly.pdbx_strand_id
1 'polypeptide(L)'
;MEILARLLIAAADFLEAEGRTAKIGVVSLVSVLGLMLIAGGLMITGAVLIIWGLFLLLAWALNPAVAGLIVGAVAFILGFAVLMVARQRR
;
A
#
# COMPACT_ATOMS: atom_id res chain seq x y z
N MET A 1 -5.36 -48.77 -25.99
CA MET A 1 -4.69 -48.55 -24.69
C MET A 1 -3.65 -47.44 -24.78
N GLU A 2 -2.76 -47.45 -25.78
CA GLU A 2 -1.67 -46.46 -25.91
C GLU A 2 -2.14 -45.00 -26.12
N ILE A 3 -3.21 -44.80 -26.92
CA ILE A 3 -3.78 -43.47 -27.20
C ILE A 3 -4.41 -42.84 -25.95
N LEU A 4 -5.10 -43.64 -25.13
CA LEU A 4 -5.69 -43.19 -23.86
C LEU A 4 -4.61 -42.80 -22.85
N ALA A 5 -3.52 -43.57 -22.78
CA ALA A 5 -2.38 -43.25 -21.92
C ALA A 5 -1.69 -41.94 -22.35
N ARG A 6 -1.51 -41.72 -23.66
CA ARG A 6 -0.93 -40.46 -24.19
C ARG A 6 -1.82 -39.25 -23.94
N LEU A 7 -3.15 -39.40 -24.03
CA LEU A 7 -4.11 -38.35 -23.69
C LEU A 7 -4.09 -38.00 -22.19
N LEU A 8 -3.99 -39.01 -21.32
CA LEU A 8 -3.88 -38.80 -19.87
C LEU A 8 -2.58 -38.09 -19.48
N ILE A 9 -1.45 -38.45 -20.10
CA ILE A 9 -0.16 -37.79 -19.87
C ILE A 9 -0.22 -36.33 -20.35
N ALA A 10 -0.74 -36.09 -21.56
CA ALA A 10 -0.89 -34.74 -22.08
C ALA A 10 -1.81 -33.86 -21.22
N ALA A 11 -2.89 -34.42 -20.67
CA ALA A 11 -3.77 -33.71 -19.75
C ALA A 11 -3.10 -33.41 -18.39
N ALA A 12 -2.28 -34.32 -17.88
CA ALA A 12 -1.52 -34.12 -16.64
C ALA A 12 -0.45 -33.03 -16.82
N ASP A 13 0.30 -33.04 -17.93
CA ASP A 13 1.30 -32.02 -18.25
C ASP A 13 0.66 -30.63 -18.40
N PHE A 14 -0.55 -30.56 -18.98
CA PHE A 14 -1.30 -29.31 -19.11
C PHE A 14 -1.74 -28.76 -17.74
N LEU A 15 -2.21 -29.63 -16.85
CA LEU A 15 -2.58 -29.30 -15.47
C LEU A 15 -1.38 -28.84 -14.64
N GLU A 16 -0.21 -29.47 -14.83
CA GLU A 16 1.01 -29.08 -14.15
C GLU A 16 1.53 -27.72 -14.64
N ALA A 17 1.40 -27.44 -15.95
CA ALA A 17 1.73 -26.15 -16.55
C ALA A 17 0.80 -25.02 -16.09
N GLU A 18 -0.52 -25.26 -16.02
CA GLU A 18 -1.49 -24.32 -15.45
C GLU A 18 -1.22 -24.10 -13.95
N GLY A 19 -0.96 -25.17 -13.20
CA GLY A 19 -0.63 -25.09 -11.78
C GLY A 19 0.64 -24.29 -11.50
N ARG A 20 1.68 -24.44 -12.34
CA ARG A 20 2.91 -23.65 -12.26
C ARG A 20 2.66 -22.17 -12.58
N THR A 21 1.87 -21.89 -13.61
CA THR A 21 1.52 -20.52 -14.01
C THR A 21 0.67 -19.82 -12.94
N ALA A 22 -0.31 -20.53 -12.37
CA ALA A 22 -1.12 -20.06 -11.26
C ALA A 22 -0.28 -19.79 -10.00
N LYS A 23 0.66 -20.69 -9.66
CA LYS A 23 1.60 -20.45 -8.54
C LYS A 23 2.44 -19.19 -8.75
N ILE A 24 2.97 -18.96 -9.96
CA ILE A 24 3.75 -17.75 -10.26
C ILE A 24 2.88 -16.50 -10.13
N GLY A 25 1.65 -16.54 -10.66
CA GLY A 25 0.69 -15.45 -10.52
C GLY A 25 0.33 -15.12 -9.07
N VAL A 26 0.08 -16.15 -8.25
CA VAL A 26 -0.23 -15.99 -6.82
C VAL A 26 0.97 -15.42 -6.06
N VAL A 27 2.19 -15.93 -6.29
CA VAL A 27 3.40 -15.40 -5.64
C VAL A 27 3.64 -13.94 -6.03
N SER A 28 3.42 -13.59 -7.30
CA SER A 28 3.51 -12.22 -7.78
C SER A 28 2.46 -11.31 -7.16
N LEU A 29 1.22 -11.79 -6.97
CA LEU A 29 0.17 -11.02 -6.31
C LEU A 29 0.48 -10.80 -4.83
N VAL A 30 0.92 -11.85 -4.14
CA VAL A 30 1.30 -11.77 -2.71
C VAL A 30 2.48 -10.83 -2.52
N SER A 31 3.48 -10.85 -3.41
CA SER A 31 4.63 -9.96 -3.31
C SER A 31 4.24 -8.50 -3.57
N VAL A 32 3.40 -8.22 -4.57
CA VAL A 32 2.89 -6.85 -4.83
C VAL A 32 2.06 -6.33 -3.67
N LEU A 33 1.14 -7.14 -3.13
CA LEU A 33 0.33 -6.76 -1.97
C LEU A 33 1.20 -6.56 -0.72
N GLY A 34 2.20 -7.41 -0.52
CA GLY A 34 3.18 -7.26 0.57
C GLY A 34 3.98 -5.96 0.45
N LEU A 35 4.47 -5.64 -0.74
CA LEU A 35 5.18 -4.39 -1.00
C LEU A 35 4.28 -3.15 -0.83
N MET A 36 3.02 -3.23 -1.26
CA MET A 36 2.04 -2.17 -1.05
C MET A 36 1.77 -1.92 0.44
N LEU A 37 1.65 -2.98 1.25
CA LEU A 37 1.48 -2.87 2.69
C LEU A 37 2.70 -2.21 3.36
N ILE A 38 3.91 -2.65 2.99
CA ILE A 38 5.15 -2.06 3.50
C ILE A 38 5.26 -0.59 3.10
N ALA A 39 5.00 -0.27 1.83
CA ALA A 39 5.03 1.11 1.33
C ALA A 39 3.99 1.98 2.06
N GLY A 40 2.76 1.48 2.24
CA GLY A 40 1.73 2.16 3.00
C GLY A 40 2.12 2.42 4.45
N GLY A 41 2.68 1.41 5.13
CA GLY A 41 3.19 1.55 6.50
C GLY A 41 4.33 2.57 6.62
N LEU A 42 5.28 2.53 5.68
CA LEU A 42 6.37 3.51 5.61
C LEU A 42 5.87 4.92 5.34
N MET A 43 4.88 5.09 4.46
CA MET A 43 4.27 6.40 4.19
C MET A 43 3.59 6.97 5.44
N ILE A 44 2.81 6.16 6.17
CA ILE A 44 2.16 6.60 7.41
C ILE A 44 3.21 6.98 8.45
N THR A 45 4.21 6.13 8.66
CA THR A 45 5.29 6.37 9.63
C THR A 45 6.08 7.63 9.29
N GLY A 46 6.45 7.79 8.02
CA GLY A 46 7.14 8.96 7.52
C GLY A 46 6.33 10.24 7.70
N ALA A 47 5.02 10.20 7.39
CA ALA A 47 4.13 11.34 7.58
C ALA A 47 4.05 11.77 9.06
N VAL A 48 3.93 10.81 9.99
CA VAL A 48 3.93 11.10 11.43
C VAL A 48 5.24 11.74 11.88
N LEU A 49 6.39 11.21 11.44
CA LEU A 49 7.70 11.77 11.78
C LEU A 49 7.89 13.19 11.22
N ILE A 50 7.42 13.46 10.00
CA ILE A 50 7.48 14.79 9.39
C ILE A 50 6.64 15.79 10.20
N ILE A 51 5.39 15.43 10.53
CA ILE A 51 4.48 16.27 11.32
C ILE A 51 5.09 16.55 12.70
N TRP A 52 5.64 15.52 13.34
CA TRP A 52 6.29 15.64 14.64
C TRP A 52 7.54 16.53 14.59
N GLY A 53 8.40 16.36 13.58
CA GLY A 53 9.58 17.19 13.38
C GLY A 53 9.24 18.66 13.14
N LEU A 54 8.21 18.92 12.31
CA LEU A 54 7.68 20.27 12.09
C LEU A 54 7.17 20.88 13.40
N PHE A 55 6.42 20.12 14.19
CA PHE A 55 5.94 20.59 15.49
C PHE A 55 7.11 20.95 16.42
N LEU A 56 8.12 20.09 16.56
CA LEU A 56 9.27 20.37 17.41
C LEU A 56 10.04 21.61 16.95
N LEU A 57 10.24 21.77 15.63
CA LEU A 57 10.93 22.93 15.07
C LEU A 57 10.14 24.22 15.33
N LEU A 58 8.82 24.20 15.15
CA LEU A 58 7.97 25.35 15.49
C LEU A 58 7.92 25.60 17.00
N ALA A 59 7.87 24.56 17.83
CA ALA A 59 7.84 24.67 19.28
C ALA A 59 9.18 25.14 19.87
N TRP A 60 10.28 25.01 19.13
CA TRP A 60 11.56 25.62 19.45
C TRP A 60 11.58 27.12 19.14
N ALA A 61 10.94 27.54 18.04
CA ALA A 61 10.89 28.94 17.62
C ALA A 61 9.77 29.75 18.29
N LEU A 62 8.69 29.10 18.72
CA LEU A 62 7.46 29.68 19.23
C LEU A 62 7.00 28.96 20.50
N ASN A 63 5.92 29.43 21.12
CA ASN A 63 5.29 28.69 22.21
C ASN A 63 4.71 27.34 21.69
N PRO A 64 4.95 26.21 22.38
CA PRO A 64 4.42 24.89 21.98
C PRO A 64 2.91 24.85 21.76
N ALA A 65 2.13 25.64 22.50
CA ALA A 65 0.69 25.74 22.29
C ALA A 65 0.35 26.31 20.90
N VAL A 66 1.08 27.35 20.46
CA VAL A 66 0.88 28.00 19.15
C VAL A 66 1.38 27.09 18.03
N ALA A 67 2.51 26.42 18.22
CA ALA A 67 3.03 25.43 17.27
C ALA A 67 2.02 24.29 17.03
N GLY A 68 1.42 23.78 18.10
CA GLY A 68 0.38 22.73 18.02
C GLY A 68 -0.85 23.18 17.25
N LEU A 69 -1.32 24.41 17.48
CA LEU A 69 -2.45 24.99 16.76
C LEU A 69 -2.16 25.13 15.26
N ILE A 70 -0.97 25.62 14.88
CA ILE A 70 -0.59 25.80 13.48
C ILE A 70 -0.49 24.45 12.77
N VAL A 71 0.24 23.49 13.35
CA VAL A 71 0.41 22.17 12.75
C VAL A 71 -0.93 21.43 12.65
N GLY A 72 -1.75 21.50 13.70
CA GLY A 72 -3.09 20.93 13.71
C GLY A 72 -4.02 21.53 12.66
N ALA A 73 -4.03 22.86 12.53
CA ALA A 73 -4.84 23.55 11.52
C ALA A 73 -4.42 23.18 10.09
N VAL A 74 -3.11 23.13 9.82
CA VAL A 74 -2.58 22.73 8.51
C VAL A 74 -2.95 21.27 8.20
N ALA A 75 -2.76 20.36 9.15
CA ALA A 75 -3.12 18.95 8.97
C ALA A 75 -4.63 18.78 8.71
N PHE A 76 -5.47 19.54 9.42
CA PHE A 76 -6.92 19.52 9.22
C PHE A 76 -7.32 20.02 7.83
N ILE A 77 -6.75 21.15 7.37
CA ILE A 77 -7.03 21.71 6.04
C ILE A 77 -6.61 20.73 4.94
N LEU A 78 -5.42 20.14 5.05
CA LEU A 78 -4.93 19.14 4.09
C LEU A 78 -5.83 17.90 4.07
N GLY A 79 -6.19 17.38 5.25
CA GLY A 79 -7.12 16.25 5.36
C GLY A 79 -8.49 16.54 4.74
N PHE A 80 -9.03 17.73 4.99
CA PHE A 80 -10.31 18.17 4.43
C PHE A 80 -10.25 18.35 2.90
N ALA A 81 -9.17 18.94 2.38
CA ALA A 81 -8.96 19.10 0.95
C ALA A 81 -8.90 17.75 0.23
N VAL A 82 -8.17 16.78 0.79
CA VAL A 82 -8.11 15.41 0.26
C VAL A 82 -9.49 14.74 0.28
N LEU A 83 -10.25 14.91 1.37
CA LEU A 83 -11.63 14.42 1.49
C LEU A 83 -12.56 14.99 0.41
N MET A 84 -12.44 16.28 0.12
CA MET A 84 -13.22 16.94 -0.93
C MET A 84 -12.85 16.41 -2.32
N VAL A 85 -11.57 16.25 -2.62
CA VAL A 85 -11.10 15.67 -3.89
C VAL A 85 -11.58 14.23 -4.05
N ALA A 86 -11.54 13.44 -2.98
CA ALA A 86 -12.03 12.06 -2.99
C ALA A 86 -13.53 11.99 -3.26
N ARG A 87 -14.31 12.95 -2.73
CA ARG A 87 -15.76 13.07 -3.01
C ARG A 87 -16.07 13.45 -4.46
N GLN A 88 -15.25 14.29 -5.09
CA GLN A 88 -15.47 14.71 -6.49
C GLN A 88 -15.16 13.62 -7.52
N ARG A 89 -14.39 12.60 -7.15
CA ARG A 89 -14.03 11.48 -8.05
C ARG A 89 -14.93 10.25 -7.92
N ARG A 90 -15.96 10.30 -7.06
CA ARG A 90 -17.05 9.32 -6.99
C ARG A 90 -18.29 9.89 -7.67
#